data_AF-A0A1G4J265-F1
#
_entry.id   AF-A0A1G4J265-F1
#
_cell.length_a   1.000
_cell.length_b   1.000
_cell.length_c   1.000
_cell.angle_alpha   90.00
_cell.angle_beta   90.00
_cell.angle_gamma   90.00
#
_symmetry.space_group_name_H-M   'P 1'
#
loop_
_entity.id
_entity.type
_entity.pdbx_description
1 polymer ?
#
loop_
_entity_poly.entity_id
_entity_poly.type
_entity_poly.pdbx_seq_one_letter_code
_entity_poly.pdbx_strand_id
1 'polypeptide(L)'
;MEDVSKVKPYIKNLNNQLDLLEADLQKFSSKSLNEQLLLLTDEREKLELSNKYAYTLSSLLFAYMKVLDVKDLGPVMTELDRVKQYMNTAKKLDARKADQDTRKEKQQEDARTTMSRALQGRRNEPAISRVNFQGKHTRFEADGEGSKGV
;
A
#
# COMPACT_ATOMS: atom_id res chain seq x y z
N MET A 1 40.39 -27.66 -32.63
CA MET A 1 38.93 -27.86 -32.71
C MET A 1 38.40 -27.60 -31.31
N GLU A 2 38.02 -26.34 -31.03
CA GLU A 2 37.58 -25.96 -29.68
C GLU A 2 36.33 -26.76 -29.27
N ASP A 3 36.29 -27.08 -27.98
CA ASP A 3 35.39 -28.04 -27.32
C ASP A 3 33.90 -27.78 -27.58
N VAL A 4 33.39 -28.26 -28.72
CA VAL A 4 31.94 -28.39 -29.00
C VAL A 4 31.23 -29.16 -27.87
N SER A 5 31.96 -30.06 -27.21
CA SER A 5 31.55 -30.80 -26.01
C SER A 5 31.12 -29.89 -24.85
N LYS A 6 31.78 -28.73 -24.66
CA LYS A 6 31.49 -27.78 -23.58
C LYS A 6 30.26 -26.92 -23.85
N VAL A 7 29.92 -26.65 -25.12
CA VAL A 7 28.79 -25.79 -25.50
C VAL A 7 27.45 -26.57 -25.52
N LYS A 8 27.49 -27.86 -25.88
CA LYS A 8 26.29 -28.72 -25.96
C LYS A 8 25.38 -28.68 -24.72
N PRO A 9 25.89 -28.73 -23.48
CA PRO A 9 25.05 -28.65 -22.28
C PRO A 9 24.29 -27.32 -22.16
N TYR A 10 24.91 -26.19 -22.53
CA TYR A 10 24.27 -24.88 -22.49
C TYR A 10 23.12 -24.79 -23.49
N ILE A 11 23.32 -25.28 -24.72
CA ILE A 11 22.27 -25.33 -25.74
C ILE A 11 21.12 -26.23 -25.29
N LYS A 12 21.43 -27.42 -24.75
CA LYS A 12 20.40 -28.34 -24.25
C LYS A 12 19.59 -27.70 -23.12
N ASN A 13 20.26 -27.03 -22.18
CA ASN A 13 19.58 -26.35 -21.09
C ASN A 13 18.71 -25.19 -21.61
N LEU A 14 19.19 -24.40 -22.57
CA LEU A 14 18.42 -23.33 -23.19
C LEU A 14 17.15 -23.88 -23.87
N ASN A 15 17.27 -24.94 -24.67
CA ASN A 15 16.11 -25.55 -25.33
C ASN A 15 15.08 -26.04 -24.31
N ASN A 16 15.51 -26.72 -23.24
CA ASN A 16 14.60 -27.15 -22.18
C ASN A 16 13.88 -25.96 -21.51
N GLN A 17 14.58 -24.84 -21.31
CA GLN A 17 13.96 -23.63 -20.75
C GLN A 17 12.96 -22.99 -21.71
N LEU A 18 13.23 -23.02 -23.01
CA LEU A 18 12.31 -22.54 -24.04
C LEU A 18 11.05 -23.41 -24.10
N ASP A 19 11.18 -24.74 -24.06
CA ASP A 19 10.03 -25.66 -24.07
C ASP A 19 9.10 -25.43 -22.86
N LEU A 20 9.68 -25.21 -21.67
CA LEU A 20 8.92 -24.88 -20.46
C LEU A 20 8.23 -23.52 -20.59
N LEU A 21 8.95 -22.51 -21.07
CA LEU A 21 8.43 -21.16 -21.22
C LEU A 21 7.33 -21.07 -22.28
N GLU A 22 7.42 -21.85 -23.36
CA GLU A 22 6.41 -21.88 -24.42
C GLU A 22 5.04 -22.28 -23.88
N ALA A 23 4.98 -23.33 -23.04
CA ALA A 23 3.73 -23.77 -22.44
C ALA A 23 3.07 -22.69 -21.56
N ASP A 24 3.88 -21.93 -20.82
CA ASP A 24 3.39 -20.83 -19.99
C ASP A 24 2.98 -19.60 -20.83
N LEU A 25 3.71 -19.30 -21.90
CA LEU A 25 3.37 -18.22 -22.83
C LEU A 25 2.06 -18.50 -23.55
N GLN A 26 1.83 -19.72 -24.03
CA GLN A 26 0.58 -20.12 -24.69
C GLN A 26 -0.64 -19.91 -23.78
N LYS A 27 -0.50 -20.23 -22.48
CA LYS A 27 -1.55 -19.96 -21.49
C LYS A 27 -1.72 -18.46 -21.27
N PHE A 28 -0.62 -17.73 -21.15
CA PHE A 28 -0.60 -16.30 -20.88
C PHE A 28 -1.20 -15.47 -22.04
N SER A 29 -0.93 -15.86 -23.28
CA SER A 29 -1.41 -15.19 -24.50
C SER A 29 -2.67 -15.83 -25.10
N SER A 30 -3.31 -16.77 -24.40
CA SER A 30 -4.53 -17.46 -24.85
C SER A 30 -5.69 -16.52 -25.18
N LYS A 31 -5.70 -15.32 -24.57
CA LYS A 31 -6.64 -14.23 -24.83
C LYS A 31 -5.87 -12.96 -25.17
N SER A 32 -6.48 -12.09 -25.95
CA SER A 32 -5.89 -10.77 -26.25
C SER A 32 -5.73 -9.94 -24.97
N LEU A 33 -4.70 -9.09 -24.92
CA LEU A 33 -4.49 -8.17 -23.79
C LEU A 33 -5.73 -7.31 -23.51
N ASN A 34 -6.38 -6.80 -24.56
CA ASN A 34 -7.58 -5.97 -24.42
C ASN A 34 -8.73 -6.74 -23.77
N GLU A 35 -8.92 -8.01 -24.14
CA GLU A 35 -9.92 -8.86 -23.51
C GLU A 35 -9.57 -9.12 -22.04
N GLN A 36 -8.31 -9.45 -21.74
CA GLN A 36 -7.88 -9.67 -20.36
C GLN A 36 -8.06 -8.42 -19.48
N LEU A 37 -7.73 -7.23 -20.00
CA LEU A 37 -7.93 -5.97 -19.29
C LEU A 37 -9.41 -5.62 -19.09
N LEU A 38 -10.28 -6.01 -20.02
CA LEU A 38 -11.73 -5.79 -19.89
C LEU A 38 -12.35 -6.70 -18.81
N LEU A 39 -11.82 -7.90 -18.63
CA LEU A 39 -12.27 -8.86 -17.62
C LEU A 39 -11.88 -8.45 -16.18
N LEU A 40 -10.84 -7.63 -16.03
CA LEU A 40 -10.39 -7.13 -14.73
C LEU A 40 -11.21 -5.92 -14.31
N THR A 41 -11.79 -5.96 -13.10
CA THR A 41 -12.51 -4.82 -12.53
C THR A 41 -11.60 -3.87 -11.74
N ASP A 42 -10.54 -4.39 -11.12
CA ASP A 42 -9.61 -3.59 -10.34
C ASP A 42 -8.52 -2.97 -11.22
N GLU A 43 -8.39 -1.65 -11.14
CA GLU A 43 -7.33 -0.89 -11.84
C GLU A 43 -5.94 -1.30 -11.38
N ARG A 44 -5.78 -1.75 -10.12
CA ARG A 44 -4.47 -2.23 -9.63
C ARG A 44 -4.08 -3.55 -10.29
N GLU A 45 -5.03 -4.44 -10.55
CA GLU A 45 -4.80 -5.69 -11.28
C GLU A 45 -4.50 -5.42 -12.76
N LYS A 46 -5.19 -4.46 -13.39
CA LYS A 46 -4.88 -4.01 -14.76
C LYS A 46 -3.47 -3.46 -14.89
N LEU A 47 -3.01 -2.68 -13.90
CA LEU A 47 -1.64 -2.17 -13.83
C LEU A 47 -0.63 -3.32 -13.70
N GLU A 48 -0.91 -4.31 -12.84
CA GLU A 48 -0.04 -5.48 -12.68
C GLU A 48 0.08 -6.27 -13.99
N LEU A 49 -1.05 -6.53 -14.64
CA LEU A 49 -1.10 -7.26 -15.90
C LEU A 49 -0.30 -6.52 -16.98
N SER A 50 -0.50 -5.22 -17.12
CA SER A 50 0.22 -4.39 -18.10
C SER A 50 1.74 -4.41 -17.87
N ASN A 51 2.18 -4.28 -16.61
CA ASN A 51 3.59 -4.38 -16.26
C ASN A 51 4.16 -5.78 -16.54
N LYS A 52 3.38 -6.84 -16.28
CA LYS A 52 3.78 -8.22 -16.56
C LYS A 52 4.01 -8.45 -18.05
N TYR A 53 3.11 -7.98 -18.91
CA TYR A 53 3.28 -8.05 -20.37
C TYR A 53 4.54 -7.32 -20.83
N ALA A 54 4.74 -6.09 -20.36
CA ALA A 54 5.93 -5.29 -20.71
C ALA A 54 7.22 -5.97 -20.24
N TYR A 55 7.24 -6.52 -19.03
CA TYR A 55 8.37 -7.26 -18.50
C TYR A 55 8.72 -8.50 -19.32
N THR A 56 7.72 -9.33 -19.63
CA THR A 56 7.92 -10.55 -20.42
C THR A 56 8.44 -10.22 -21.81
N LEU A 57 7.84 -9.23 -22.49
CA LEU A 57 8.24 -8.84 -23.83
C LEU A 57 9.69 -8.30 -23.87
N SER A 58 10.03 -7.35 -23.00
CA SER A 58 11.38 -6.78 -22.94
C SER A 58 12.43 -7.83 -22.57
N SER A 59 12.10 -8.78 -21.70
CA SER A 59 13.00 -9.86 -21.31
C SER A 59 13.23 -10.86 -22.44
N LEU A 60 12.18 -11.23 -23.18
CA LEU A 60 12.28 -12.09 -24.36
C LEU A 60 13.12 -11.43 -25.46
N LEU A 61 12.89 -10.13 -25.70
CA LEU A 61 13.66 -9.36 -26.68
C LEU A 61 15.14 -9.31 -26.30
N PHE A 62 15.45 -9.08 -25.01
CA PHE A 62 16.82 -9.11 -24.51
C PHE A 62 17.49 -10.48 -24.74
N ALA A 63 16.81 -11.58 -24.39
CA ALA A 63 17.32 -12.93 -24.62
C ALA A 63 17.55 -13.21 -26.11
N TYR A 64 16.62 -12.79 -26.97
CA TYR A 64 16.75 -12.91 -28.42
C TYR A 64 17.96 -12.15 -28.96
N MET A 65 18.17 -10.90 -28.54
CA MET A 65 19.33 -10.11 -28.93
C MET A 65 20.66 -10.72 -28.47
N LYS A 66 20.67 -11.37 -27.29
CA LYS A 66 21.84 -12.10 -26.79
C LYS A 66 22.18 -13.31 -27.64
N VAL A 67 21.18 -14.06 -28.10
CA VAL A 67 21.38 -15.20 -28.99
C VAL A 67 21.89 -14.77 -30.36
N LEU A 68 21.43 -13.62 -30.87
CA LEU A 68 21.89 -13.05 -32.14
C LEU A 68 23.26 -12.36 -32.07
N ASP A 69 23.91 -12.33 -30.90
CA ASP A 69 25.20 -11.63 -30.69
C ASP A 69 25.15 -10.14 -31.09
N VAL A 70 24.04 -9.46 -30.77
CA VAL A 70 23.93 -8.02 -30.99
C VAL A 70 24.88 -7.29 -30.05
N LYS A 71 25.78 -6.47 -30.62
CA LYS A 71 26.82 -5.74 -29.87
C LYS A 71 26.25 -4.62 -29.00
N ASP A 72 25.30 -3.85 -29.53
CA ASP A 72 24.67 -2.76 -28.80
C ASP A 72 23.36 -3.21 -28.17
N LEU A 73 23.37 -3.31 -26.83
CA LEU A 73 22.20 -3.66 -26.03
C LEU A 73 21.63 -2.45 -25.28
N GLY A 74 22.18 -1.24 -25.49
CA GLY A 74 21.72 -0.01 -24.84
C GLY A 74 20.22 0.24 -24.98
N PRO A 75 19.62 0.07 -26.18
CA PRO A 75 18.19 0.27 -26.37
C PRO A 75 17.33 -0.67 -25.52
N VAL A 76 17.61 -1.98 -25.54
CA VAL A 76 16.81 -2.95 -24.78
C VAL A 76 17.03 -2.84 -23.26
N MET A 77 18.25 -2.48 -22.82
CA MET A 77 18.52 -2.19 -21.41
C MET A 77 17.72 -0.98 -20.91
N THR A 78 17.59 0.05 -21.75
CA THR A 78 16.78 1.24 -21.42
C THR A 78 15.31 0.86 -21.22
N GLU A 79 14.76 0.00 -22.07
CA GLU A 79 13.39 -0.50 -21.91
C GLU A 79 13.22 -1.37 -20.66
N LEU A 80 14.21 -2.20 -20.31
CA LEU A 80 14.20 -2.96 -19.05
C LEU A 80 14.21 -2.04 -17.82
N ASP A 81 15.04 -0.99 -17.84
CA ASP A 81 15.06 0.01 -16.77
C ASP A 81 13.73 0.76 -16.67
N ARG A 82 13.11 1.08 -17.80
CA ARG A 82 11.79 1.70 -17.86
C ARG A 82 10.71 0.80 -17.25
N VAL A 83 10.69 -0.50 -17.58
CA VAL A 83 9.79 -1.47 -16.94
C VAL A 83 10.03 -1.53 -15.43
N LYS A 84 11.30 -1.60 -15.00
CA LYS A 84 11.67 -1.60 -13.57
C LYS A 84 11.15 -0.36 -12.85
N GLN A 85 11.23 0.82 -13.47
CA GLN A 85 10.68 2.06 -12.92
C GLN A 85 9.16 1.99 -12.73
N TYR A 86 8.42 1.48 -13.72
CA TYR A 86 6.96 1.32 -13.62
C TYR A 86 6.57 0.32 -12.52
N MET A 87 7.26 -0.83 -12.44
CA MET A 87 7.02 -1.82 -11.37
C MET A 87 7.33 -1.24 -9.98
N ASN A 88 8.42 -0.48 -9.84
CA ASN A 88 8.75 0.20 -8.59
C ASN A 88 7.71 1.26 -8.21
N THR A 89 7.14 1.94 -9.20
CA THR A 89 6.08 2.92 -8.98
C THR A 89 4.81 2.23 -8.48
N ALA A 90 4.42 1.11 -9.07
CA ALA A 90 3.31 0.28 -8.59
C ALA A 90 3.52 -0.17 -7.13
N LYS A 91 4.70 -0.72 -6.81
CA LYS A 91 5.05 -1.12 -5.43
C LYS A 91 5.00 0.03 -4.43
N LYS A 92 5.45 1.22 -4.82
CA LYS A 92 5.36 2.43 -3.97
C LYS A 92 3.92 2.84 -3.71
N LEU A 93 3.02 2.68 -4.68
CA LEU A 93 1.60 2.96 -4.50
C LEU A 93 0.97 1.99 -3.49
N ASP A 94 1.31 0.70 -3.57
CA ASP A 94 0.81 -0.31 -2.64
C ASP A 94 1.30 -0.06 -1.21
N ALA A 95 2.59 0.26 -1.04
CA ALA A 95 3.16 0.60 0.25
C ALA A 95 2.46 1.83 0.88
N ARG A 96 2.21 2.87 0.08
CA ARG A 96 1.49 4.07 0.54
C ARG A 96 0.05 3.78 0.96
N LYS A 97 -0.65 2.89 0.23
CA LYS A 97 -2.01 2.46 0.61
C LYS A 97 -1.98 1.70 1.94
N ALA A 98 -1.07 0.74 2.10
CA ALA A 98 -0.91 -0.01 3.35
C ALA A 98 -0.57 0.91 4.55
N ASP A 99 0.32 1.87 4.36
CA ASP A 99 0.65 2.88 5.39
C ASP A 99 -0.56 3.76 5.75
N GLN A 100 -1.41 4.07 4.78
CA GLN A 100 -2.62 4.86 5.03
C GLN A 100 -3.66 4.05 5.81
N ASP A 101 -3.83 2.78 5.49
CA ASP A 101 -4.83 1.92 6.14
C ASP A 101 -4.41 1.59 7.58
N THR A 102 -3.14 1.26 7.81
CA THR A 102 -2.60 1.10 9.18
C THR A 102 -2.75 2.35 10.04
N ARG A 103 -2.55 3.55 9.47
CA ARG A 103 -2.79 4.82 10.18
C ARG A 103 -4.27 5.02 10.52
N LYS A 104 -5.19 4.67 9.62
CA LYS A 104 -6.64 4.76 9.88
C LYS A 104 -7.05 3.79 10.98
N GLU A 105 -6.55 2.56 10.97
CA GLU A 105 -6.81 1.55 12.00
C GLU A 105 -6.33 2.03 13.37
N LYS A 106 -5.10 2.55 13.45
CA LYS A 106 -4.56 3.10 14.69
C LYS A 106 -5.36 4.29 15.21
N GLN A 107 -5.78 5.20 14.33
CA GLN A 107 -6.66 6.32 14.71
C GLN A 107 -8.03 5.84 15.22
N GLN A 108 -8.61 4.81 14.61
CA GLN A 108 -9.86 4.22 15.08
C GLN A 108 -9.69 3.56 16.45
N GLU A 109 -8.57 2.87 16.70
CA GLU A 109 -8.27 2.27 17.99
C GLU A 109 -8.05 3.35 19.08
N ASP A 110 -7.26 4.38 18.78
CA ASP A 110 -7.03 5.52 19.67
C ASP A 110 -8.35 6.26 19.99
N ALA A 111 -9.24 6.41 19.01
CA ALA A 111 -10.56 6.99 19.23
C ALA A 111 -11.46 6.08 20.11
N ARG A 112 -11.47 4.77 19.86
CA ARG A 112 -12.23 3.79 20.66
C ARG A 112 -11.77 3.75 22.11
N THR A 113 -10.46 3.74 22.34
CA THR A 113 -9.88 3.77 23.70
C THR A 113 -10.15 5.09 24.42
N THR A 114 -10.10 6.21 23.69
CA THR A 114 -10.45 7.53 24.25
C THR A 114 -11.93 7.61 24.64
N MET A 115 -12.84 7.15 23.77
CA MET A 115 -14.27 7.09 24.04
C MET A 115 -14.59 6.16 25.21
N SER A 116 -13.99 4.95 25.27
CA SER A 116 -14.24 4.01 26.36
C SER A 116 -13.80 4.58 27.72
N ARG A 117 -12.65 5.25 27.79
CA ARG A 117 -12.18 5.97 28.99
C ARG A 117 -13.15 7.09 29.38
N ALA A 118 -13.62 7.89 28.43
CA ALA A 118 -14.56 8.98 28.70
C ALA A 118 -15.94 8.50 29.18
N LEU A 119 -16.45 7.37 28.64
CA LEU A 119 -17.72 6.77 29.08
C LEU A 119 -17.59 6.08 30.44
N GLN A 120 -16.47 5.44 30.75
CA GLN A 120 -16.21 4.86 32.07
C GLN A 120 -16.08 5.95 33.15
N GLY A 121 -15.46 7.09 32.82
CA GLY A 121 -15.39 8.26 33.69
C GLY A 121 -16.73 8.95 33.97
N ARG A 122 -17.74 8.77 33.09
CA ARG A 122 -19.10 9.35 33.29
C ARG A 122 -20.01 8.53 34.21
N ARG A 123 -19.59 7.35 34.68
CA ARG A 123 -20.38 6.57 35.66
C ARG A 123 -20.12 6.95 37.12
N ASN A 124 -19.14 7.81 37.41
CA ASN A 124 -18.93 8.34 38.76
C ASN A 124 -18.76 9.88 38.72
N GLU A 125 -19.87 10.55 39.07
CA GLU A 125 -19.98 11.95 39.51
C GLU A 125 -19.62 13.09 38.51
N PRO A 126 -20.49 14.10 38.35
CA PRO A 126 -20.17 15.29 37.56
C PRO A 126 -19.07 16.11 38.23
N ALA A 127 -17.96 16.32 37.52
CA ALA A 127 -16.74 16.98 37.98
C ALA A 127 -16.87 18.49 38.31
N ILE A 128 -18.07 19.09 38.23
CA ILE A 128 -18.29 20.54 38.43
C ILE A 128 -19.25 20.85 39.59
N SER A 129 -19.47 19.93 40.56
CA SER A 129 -20.47 20.20 41.63
C SER A 129 -19.97 20.16 43.08
N ARG A 130 -18.70 19.84 43.38
CA ARG A 130 -18.22 19.85 44.78
C ARG A 130 -17.37 21.06 45.18
N VAL A 131 -16.60 21.65 44.26
CA VAL A 131 -15.66 22.71 44.63
C VAL A 131 -16.30 24.11 44.64
N ASN A 132 -17.38 24.33 43.88
CA ASN A 132 -18.00 25.67 43.75
C ASN A 132 -19.13 25.96 44.76
N PHE A 133 -19.52 25.00 45.61
CA PHE A 133 -20.61 25.18 46.59
C PHE A 133 -20.14 25.21 48.05
N GLN A 134 -18.83 25.06 48.31
CA GLN A 134 -18.27 25.19 49.65
C GLN A 134 -17.88 26.65 49.93
N GLY A 135 -18.85 27.44 50.39
CA GLY A 135 -18.56 28.63 51.20
C GLY A 135 -18.73 29.96 50.50
N LYS A 136 -19.96 30.48 50.50
CA LYS A 136 -20.28 31.87 50.87
C LYS A 136 -21.81 32.04 51.01
N HIS A 137 -22.37 31.50 52.09
CA HIS A 137 -23.61 32.04 52.63
C HIS A 137 -23.23 33.14 53.62
N THR A 138 -23.23 34.40 53.16
CA THR A 138 -23.26 35.56 54.06
C THR A 138 -24.64 35.60 54.70
N ARG A 139 -24.73 35.15 55.95
CA ARG A 139 -25.88 35.40 56.83
C ARG A 139 -25.86 36.89 57.16
N PHE A 140 -26.83 37.63 56.65
CA PHE A 140 -27.08 39.01 57.07
C PHE A 140 -27.61 38.98 58.50
N GLU A 141 -26.85 39.51 59.46
CA GLU A 141 -27.40 39.93 60.76
C GLU A 141 -28.11 41.26 60.53
N ALA A 142 -29.41 41.27 60.83
CA ALA A 142 -30.24 42.45 60.77
C ALA A 142 -30.22 43.11 62.15
N ASP A 143 -29.20 43.93 62.42
CA ASP A 143 -29.23 44.90 63.52
C ASP A 143 -29.61 46.26 62.96
N GLY A 144 -30.91 46.53 62.98
CA GLY A 144 -31.50 47.84 62.73
C GLY A 144 -32.17 48.36 64.00
N GLU A 145 -31.38 48.79 64.98
CA GLU A 145 -31.88 49.67 66.04
C GLU A 145 -31.71 51.13 65.62
N GLY A 146 -32.84 51.79 65.39
CA GLY A 146 -32.92 53.19 65.04
C GLY A 146 -34.32 53.75 65.26
N SER A 147 -34.54 54.27 66.48
CA SER A 147 -35.43 55.40 66.78
C SER A 147 -36.95 55.17 66.76
N LYS A 148 -37.53 55.02 67.96
CA LYS A 148 -38.81 55.65 68.32
C LYS A 148 -38.51 56.85 69.21
N GLY A 149 -39.08 58.00 68.84
CA GLY A 149 -38.95 59.24 69.59
C GLY A 149 -39.83 59.31 70.84
N VAL A 150 -39.56 60.41 71.56
CA VAL A 150 -40.10 60.91 72.84
C VAL A 150 -39.40 60.38 74.08
#